data_AF-A0A497BQT8-F1
#
_entry.id   AF-A0A497BQT8-F1
#
_cell.length_a   1.000
_cell.length_b   1.000
_cell.length_c   1.000
_cell.angle_alpha   90.00
_cell.angle_beta   90.00
_cell.angle_gamma   90.00
#
_symmetry.space_group_name_H-M   'P 1'
#
loop_
_entity.id
_entity.type
_entity.pdbx_description
1 polymer ?
#
loop_
_entity_poly.entity_id
_entity_poly.type
_entity_poly.pdbx_seq_one_letter_code
_entity_poly.pdbx_strand_id
1 'polypeptide(L)' 'MRAWRKQVAAERGVAPDVIISNATLWTLAEQHPRTIEDKNHVAGLGPWKRKKYGKAILKILDT' A
#
# COMPACT_ATOMS: atom_id res chain seq x y z
N MET A 1 -5.99 5.49 4.09
CA MET A 1 -5.27 4.20 3.95
C MET A 1 -5.71 3.07 4.90
N ARG A 2 -5.88 3.32 6.21
CA ARG A 2 -6.22 2.25 7.19
C ARG A 2 -7.52 1.49 6.90
N ALA A 3 -8.59 2.20 6.50
CA ALA A 3 -9.89 1.60 6.16
C ALA A 3 -9.81 0.67 4.95
N TRP A 4 -9.22 1.14 3.85
CA TRP A 4 -9.00 0.34 2.64
C TRP A 4 -8.20 -0.94 2.93
N ARG A 5 -7.14 -0.85 3.75
CA ARG A 5 -6.34 -2.02 4.13
C ARG A 5 -7.18 -3.07 4.86
N LYS A 6 -8.07 -2.66 5.77
CA LYS A 6 -9.00 -3.57 6.46
C LYS A 6 -9.97 -4.23 5.48
N GLN A 7 -10.52 -3.47 4.53
CA GLN A 7 -11.44 -4.00 3.53
C GLN A 7 -10.77 -5.07 2.66
N VAL A 8 -9.60 -4.78 2.07
CA VAL A 8 -8.86 -5.72 1.22
C VAL A 8 -8.40 -6.95 2.00
N ALA A 9 -8.09 -6.79 3.28
CA ALA A 9 -7.73 -7.88 4.18
C ALA A 9 -8.92 -8.81 4.44
N ALA A 10 -10.10 -8.23 4.70
CA ALA A 10 -11.34 -8.98 4.87
C ALA A 10 -11.74 -9.74 3.59
N GLU A 11 -11.66 -9.09 2.42
CA GLU A 11 -11.92 -9.73 1.11
C GLU A 11 -11.02 -10.94 0.84
N ARG A 12 -9.84 -10.99 1.46
CA ARG A 12 -8.86 -12.08 1.29
C ARG A 12 -8.81 -13.05 2.45
N GLY A 13 -9.55 -12.79 3.54
CA GLY A 13 -9.45 -13.58 4.76
C GLY A 13 -8.07 -13.55 5.42
N VAL A 14 -7.30 -12.47 5.26
CA VAL A 14 -5.96 -12.32 5.86
C VAL A 14 -5.91 -11.14 6.81
N ALA A 15 -4.88 -11.08 7.67
CA ALA A 15 -4.67 -9.92 8.53
C ALA A 15 -4.30 -8.66 7.71
N PRO A 16 -4.69 -7.45 8.13
CA PRO A 16 -4.37 -6.20 7.44
C PRO A 16 -2.87 -5.97 7.19
N ASP A 17 -2.02 -6.41 8.13
CA ASP A 17 -0.56 -6.30 8.01
C ASP A 17 0.01 -7.13 6.84
N VAL A 18 -0.66 -8.23 6.47
CA VAL A 18 -0.30 -9.05 5.30
C VAL A 18 -0.50 -8.27 4.00
N ILE A 19 -1.49 -7.38 3.95
CA ILE A 19 -1.76 -6.54 2.78
C ILE A 19 -0.63 -5.51 2.63
N ILE A 20 -0.46 -4.66 3.65
CA ILE A 20 0.62 -3.68 3.76
C ILE A 20 1.03 -3.63 5.22
N SER A 21 2.33 -3.80 5.49
CA SER A 21 2.83 -3.74 6.86
C SER A 21 2.73 -2.31 7.40
N ASN A 22 2.65 -2.17 8.73
CA ASN A 22 2.66 -0.83 9.32
C ASN A 22 3.91 -0.03 8.93
N ALA A 23 5.08 -0.66 8.83
CA ALA A 23 6.33 -0.01 8.39
C ALA A 23 6.20 0.59 6.99
N THR A 24 5.72 -0.19 6.02
CA THR A 24 5.52 0.31 4.65
C THR A 24 4.44 1.40 4.59
N LEU A 25 3.44 1.34 5.46
CA LEU A 25 2.40 2.38 5.56
C LEU A 25 2.99 3.72 6.02
N TRP A 26 3.90 3.70 6.99
CA TRP A 26 4.64 4.89 7.42
C TRP A 26 5.54 5.42 6.30
N THR A 27 6.30 4.56 5.64
CA THR A 27 7.14 4.97 4.50
C THR A 27 6.32 5.60 3.37
N LEU A 28 5.13 5.06 3.06
CA LEU A 28 4.22 5.63 2.07
C LEU A 28 3.69 7.00 2.50
N ALA A 29 3.38 7.17 3.78
CA ALA A 29 2.91 8.43 4.35
C ALA A 29 4.03 9.48 4.52
N GLU A 30 5.29 9.06 4.57
CA GLU A 30 6.44 9.97 4.64
C GLU A 30 6.92 10.39 3.25
N GLN A 31 6.98 9.44 2.31
CA GLN A 31 7.43 9.72 0.95
C GLN A 31 6.37 10.33 0.04
N HIS A 32 5.09 10.20 0.38
CA HIS A 32 3.96 10.71 -0.42
C HIS A 32 4.12 10.48 -1.94
N PRO A 33 4.42 9.25 -2.39
CA PRO A 33 4.71 8.97 -3.79
C PRO A 33 3.49 9.31 -4.65
N ARG A 34 3.67 10.22 -5.61
CA ARG A 34 2.61 10.65 -6.54
C ARG A 34 2.58 9.83 -7.82
N THR A 35 3.68 9.14 -8.13
CA THR A 35 3.79 8.32 -9.34
C THR A 35 3.96 6.83 -9.04
N ILE A 36 3.75 5.99 -10.06
CA ILE A 36 4.00 4.55 -9.95
C ILE A 36 5.50 4.26 -9.82
N GLU A 37 6.35 5.08 -10.44
CA GLU A 37 7.81 4.95 -10.39
C GLU A 37 8.37 5.29 -9.01
N ASP A 38 7.80 6.28 -8.31
CA ASP A 38 8.18 6.60 -6.93
C ASP A 38 7.96 5.41 -5.98
N LYS A 39 6.95 4.56 -6.25
CA LYS A 39 6.69 3.37 -5.44
C LYS A 39 7.74 2.28 -5.57
N ASN A 40 8.55 2.29 -6.63
CA ASN A 40 9.61 1.30 -6.76
C ASN A 40 10.66 1.44 -5.65
N HIS A 41 10.74 2.62 -5.03
CA HIS A 41 11.62 2.92 -3.90
C HIS A 41 10.99 2.65 -2.53
N VAL A 42 9.69 2.35 -2.45
CA VAL A 42 9.03 2.09 -1.17
C VAL A 42 9.43 0.71 -0.65
N ALA A 43 10.35 0.71 0.33
CA ALA A 43 10.81 -0.48 1.01
C ALA A 43 9.64 -1.25 1.66
N GLY A 44 9.64 -2.58 1.48
CA GLY A 44 8.61 -3.48 2.01
C GLY A 44 7.38 -3.69 1.12
N LEU A 45 7.23 -2.96 0.00
CA LEU A 45 6.25 -3.28 -1.03
C LEU A 45 6.89 -4.20 -2.09
N GLY A 46 6.78 -5.51 -1.89
CA GLY A 46 7.28 -6.50 -2.86
C GLY A 46 6.65 -6.34 -4.26
N PRO A 47 7.30 -6.83 -5.33
CA PRO A 47 6.89 -6.58 -6.72
C PRO A 47 5.45 -7.00 -7.02
N TRP A 48 4.99 -8.11 -6.44
CA TRP A 48 3.61 -8.56 -6.58
C TRP A 48 2.61 -7.61 -5.90
N LYS A 49 2.90 -7.16 -4.68
CA LYS A 49 2.06 -6.19 -3.95
C LYS A 49 2.03 -4.85 -4.68
N ARG A 50 3.16 -4.41 -5.25
CA ARG A 50 3.24 -3.23 -6.12
C ARG A 50 2.30 -3.34 -7.31
N LYS A 51 2.37 -4.44 -8.07
CA LYS A 51 1.51 -4.65 -9.23
C LYS A 51 0.03 -4.72 -8.86
N LYS A 52 -0.29 -5.41 -7.76
CA LYS A 52 -1.67 -5.67 -7.35
C LYS A 52 -2.34 -4.50 -6.62
N TYR A 53 -1.59 -3.77 -5.80
CA TYR A 53 -2.14 -2.72 -4.93
C TYR A 53 -1.66 -1.32 -5.27
N GLY A 54 -0.61 -1.17 -6.07
CA GLY A 54 -0.01 0.13 -6.36
C GLY A 54 -1.02 1.16 -6.85
N LYS A 55 -1.96 0.79 -7.73
CA LYS A 55 -3.00 1.71 -8.22
C LYS A 55 -3.94 2.16 -7.11
N ALA A 56 -4.42 1.22 -6.29
CA ALA A 56 -5.31 1.52 -5.17
C ALA A 56 -4.64 2.41 -4.12
N ILE A 57 -3.36 2.16 -3.82
CA ILE A 57 -2.55 2.96 -2.90
C ILE A 57 -2.45 4.42 -3.38
N LEU A 58 -2.15 4.66 -4.67
CA LEU A 58 -2.10 6.04 -5.20
C LEU A 58 -3.43 6.75 -5.05
N LYS A 59 -4.51 6.07 -5.44
CA LYS A 59 -5.85 6.66 -5.35
C LYS A 59 -6.17 7.13 -3.93
N ILE A 60 -5.63 6.45 -2.92
CA ILE A 60 -5.83 6.79 -1.51
C ILE A 60 -4.85 7.86 -1.01
N LEU A 61 -3.68 8.00 -1.63
CA LEU A 61 -2.68 9.03 -1.29
C LEU A 61 -2.96 10.36 -2.00
N ASP A 62 -3.69 10.31 -3.11
CA ASP A 62 -4.12 11.47 -3.90
C ASP A 62 -5.43 12.10 -3.37
N THR A 63 -6.01 11.53 -2.31
CA THR A 63 -7.21 12.04 -1.61
C THR A 63 -6.83 12.50 -0.21
#